data_AF-A0A9X3DES1-F1
#
_entry.id   AF-A0A9X3DES1-F1
#
_cell.length_a   1.000
_cell.length_b   1.000
_cell.length_c   1.000
_cell.angle_alpha   90.00
_cell.angle_beta   90.00
_cell.angle_gamma   90.00
#
_symmetry.space_group_name_H-M   'P 1'
#
loop_
_entity.id
_entity.type
_entity.pdbx_description
1 polymer ?
#
loop_
_entity_poly.entity_id
_entity_poly.type
_entity_poly.pdbx_seq_one_letter_code
_entity_poly.pdbx_strand_id
1 'polypeptide(L)'
;MDDFKDFFKDLRDRVSNPFFTSFIISWLLTNWPITIAIIFYDDADVKSDGFRSLYQLIKFYATPMTVFVEPFFWAIVVTYSFPYVKSIIKLHSAEISAKNETDILAKTKAGSMPLAKFIKLRNAHIDTINVLEKLNEEESQYLVENANLKKDNEQLKLEKIKIQSEYGLSEQRFNRYKELSRYGMTNGKWQVNFTSKDGTKRELILDFSDDIVRESASSFISYSAYDLVANPFQNTLYFFLRPEDGQDPIGPVSLEGSSSHEYFRLKGIHPTYDSFTMSKIQST
;
A
#
# COMPACT_ATOMS: atom_id res chain seq x y z
N MET A 1 -2.89 -2.76 38.26
CA MET A 1 -2.15 -4.04 38.07
C MET A 1 -1.33 -4.00 36.79
N ASP A 2 -1.79 -3.29 35.75
CA ASP A 2 -1.05 -3.08 34.51
C ASP A 2 0.19 -2.18 34.69
N ASP A 3 0.12 -1.15 35.55
CA ASP A 3 1.29 -0.29 35.85
C ASP A 3 2.48 -1.05 36.46
N PHE A 4 2.20 -2.10 37.24
CA PHE A 4 3.26 -2.95 37.79
C PHE A 4 3.94 -3.78 36.69
N LYS A 5 3.16 -4.30 35.73
CA LYS A 5 3.71 -5.07 34.61
C LYS A 5 4.57 -4.19 33.71
N ASP A 6 4.13 -2.96 33.45
CA ASP A 6 4.88 -2.00 32.67
C ASP A 6 6.18 -1.57 33.37
N PHE A 7 6.15 -1.39 34.69
CA PHE A 7 7.37 -1.15 35.48
C PHE A 7 8.38 -2.33 35.40
N PHE A 8 7.90 -3.57 35.53
CA PHE A 8 8.78 -4.75 35.40
C PHE A 8 9.33 -4.93 33.99
N LYS A 9 8.58 -4.51 32.96
CA LYS A 9 9.03 -4.54 31.56
C LYS A 9 10.18 -3.55 31.34
N ASP A 10 10.02 -2.32 31.80
CA ASP A 10 11.08 -1.31 31.73
C ASP A 10 12.30 -1.71 32.55
N LEU A 11 12.10 -2.31 33.73
CA LEU A 11 13.17 -2.84 34.55
C LEU A 11 13.91 -3.98 33.82
N ARG A 12 13.18 -4.90 33.17
CA ARG A 12 13.75 -6.02 32.41
C ARG A 12 14.60 -5.52 31.25
N ASP A 13 14.13 -4.51 30.52
CA ASP A 13 14.87 -3.94 29.40
C ASP A 13 16.17 -3.27 29.88
N ARG A 14 16.15 -2.64 31.08
CA ARG A 14 17.35 -2.07 31.71
C ARG A 14 18.30 -3.14 32.24
N VAL A 15 17.80 -4.20 32.88
CA VAL A 15 18.59 -5.35 33.35
C VAL A 15 19.20 -6.15 32.18
N SER A 16 18.58 -6.09 31.00
CA SER A 16 19.17 -6.68 29.78
C SER A 16 20.43 -5.94 29.32
N ASN A 17 20.67 -4.71 29.79
CA ASN A 17 21.93 -4.00 29.55
C ASN A 17 23.04 -4.57 30.47
N PRO A 18 24.13 -5.13 29.90
CA PRO A 18 25.23 -5.70 30.68
C PRO A 18 25.86 -4.71 31.67
N PHE A 19 25.90 -3.42 31.31
CA PHE A 19 26.46 -2.38 32.16
C PHE A 19 25.58 -2.13 33.40
N PHE A 20 24.26 -2.03 33.22
CA PHE A 20 23.33 -1.79 34.30
C PHE A 20 23.31 -2.94 35.31
N THR A 21 23.33 -4.18 34.82
CA THR A 21 23.42 -5.37 35.67
C THR A 21 24.76 -5.44 36.40
N SER A 22 25.87 -5.14 35.71
CA SER A 22 27.20 -5.07 36.35
C SER A 22 27.25 -3.97 37.42
N PHE A 23 26.58 -2.83 37.19
CA PHE A 23 26.46 -1.75 38.16
C PHE A 23 25.67 -2.16 39.39
N ILE A 24 24.51 -2.81 39.23
CA ILE A 24 23.73 -3.31 40.38
C ILE A 24 24.55 -4.31 41.19
N ILE A 25 25.17 -5.29 40.53
CA ILE A 25 26.00 -6.30 41.21
C ILE A 25 27.16 -5.64 41.93
N SER A 26 27.87 -4.72 41.26
CA SER A 26 28.96 -3.98 41.88
C SER A 26 28.49 -3.12 43.04
N TRP A 27 27.32 -2.50 42.94
CA TRP A 27 26.76 -1.67 44.00
C TRP A 27 26.44 -2.49 45.23
N LEU A 28 25.83 -3.66 45.06
CA LEU A 28 25.51 -4.60 46.14
C LEU A 28 26.79 -5.13 46.83
N LEU A 29 27.85 -5.39 46.05
CA LEU A 29 29.13 -5.88 46.59
C LEU A 29 29.90 -4.78 47.34
N THR A 30 29.96 -3.56 46.79
CA THR A 30 30.67 -2.44 47.43
C THR A 30 29.91 -1.92 48.65
N ASN A 31 28.58 -1.83 48.55
CA ASN A 31 27.70 -1.38 49.64
C ASN A 31 27.09 -2.59 50.38
N TRP A 32 27.88 -3.65 50.58
CA TRP A 32 27.41 -4.87 51.25
C TRP A 32 26.88 -4.63 52.68
N PRO A 33 27.42 -3.70 53.52
CA PRO A 33 26.85 -3.46 54.85
C PRO A 33 25.43 -2.89 54.79
N ILE A 34 25.19 -1.98 53.84
CA ILE A 34 23.86 -1.40 53.58
C ILE A 34 22.92 -2.49 53.05
N THR A 35 23.41 -3.31 52.12
CA THR A 35 22.62 -4.39 51.51
C THR A 35 22.20 -5.43 52.54
N ILE A 36 23.12 -5.86 53.41
CA ILE A 36 22.80 -6.80 54.50
C ILE A 36 21.84 -6.17 55.50
N ALA A 37 22.06 -4.90 55.89
CA ALA A 37 21.18 -4.22 56.81
C ALA A 37 19.75 -4.02 56.26
N ILE A 38 19.58 -3.89 54.94
CA ILE A 38 18.25 -3.77 54.33
C ILE A 38 17.54 -5.14 54.23
N ILE A 39 18.28 -6.22 53.95
CA ILE A 39 17.68 -7.53 53.66
C ILE A 39 17.50 -8.37 54.94
N PHE A 40 18.44 -8.29 55.88
CA PHE A 40 18.56 -9.25 56.97
C PHE A 40 18.44 -8.67 58.38
N TYR A 41 18.57 -7.35 58.57
CA TYR A 41 18.52 -6.77 59.92
C TYR A 41 17.10 -6.41 60.32
N ASP A 42 16.73 -6.77 61.54
CA ASP A 42 15.58 -6.21 62.23
C ASP A 42 15.96 -4.93 63.00
N ASP A 43 14.96 -4.15 63.44
CA ASP A 43 15.17 -2.92 64.22
C ASP A 43 15.97 -3.15 65.52
N ALA A 44 15.97 -4.38 66.04
CA ALA A 44 16.76 -4.77 67.22
C ALA A 44 18.26 -4.89 66.89
N ASP A 45 18.60 -5.50 65.74
CA ASP A 45 19.99 -5.71 65.31
C ASP A 45 20.67 -4.38 64.95
N VAL A 46 19.92 -3.47 64.32
CA VAL A 46 20.41 -2.12 64.05
C VAL A 46 20.76 -1.37 65.35
N LYS A 47 19.97 -1.57 66.41
CA LYS A 47 20.21 -0.98 67.73
C LYS A 47 21.36 -1.63 68.46
N SER A 48 21.57 -2.94 68.32
CA SER A 48 22.73 -3.63 68.92
C SER A 48 24.05 -3.16 68.31
N ASP A 49 24.05 -2.80 67.03
CA ASP A 49 25.21 -2.23 66.33
C ASP A 49 25.45 -0.74 66.67
N GLY A 50 24.66 -0.16 67.59
CA GLY A 50 24.83 1.20 68.10
C GLY A 50 24.13 2.28 67.27
N PHE A 51 23.32 1.91 66.28
CA PHE A 51 22.56 2.85 65.46
C PHE A 51 21.12 2.99 65.98
N ARG A 52 20.59 4.22 66.00
CA ARG A 52 19.21 4.45 66.49
C ARG A 52 18.14 4.00 65.49
N SER A 53 18.50 3.92 64.21
CA SER A 53 17.60 3.56 63.11
C SER A 53 18.39 3.10 61.89
N LEU A 54 17.76 2.33 61.00
CA LEU A 54 18.34 1.90 59.72
C LEU A 54 18.82 3.09 58.89
N TYR A 55 18.08 4.21 58.94
CA TYR A 55 18.46 5.45 58.27
C TYR A 55 19.82 5.99 58.74
N GLN A 56 20.11 5.90 60.05
CA GLN A 56 21.38 6.36 60.60
C GLN A 56 22.55 5.47 60.13
N LEU A 57 22.33 4.15 60.07
CA LEU A 57 23.30 3.19 59.54
C LEU A 57 23.58 3.48 58.07
N ILE A 58 22.54 3.65 57.25
CA ILE A 58 22.69 4.00 55.83
C ILE A 58 23.47 5.30 55.70
N LYS A 59 23.10 6.36 56.42
CA LYS A 59 23.79 7.66 56.35
C LYS A 59 25.27 7.57 56.76
N PHE A 60 25.61 6.66 57.68
CA PHE A 60 26.98 6.45 58.13
C PHE A 60 27.85 5.80 57.05
N TYR A 61 27.34 4.79 56.35
CA TYR A 61 28.07 4.09 55.29
C TYR A 61 27.89 4.69 53.88
N ALA A 62 26.83 5.48 53.66
CA ALA A 62 26.50 6.10 52.38
C ALA A 62 27.31 7.39 52.16
N THR A 63 28.58 7.23 51.81
CA THR A 63 29.38 8.33 51.26
C THR A 63 29.14 8.40 49.75
N PRO A 64 29.02 9.60 49.13
CA PRO A 64 28.80 9.71 47.68
C PRO A 64 29.83 8.92 46.84
N MET A 65 31.06 8.81 47.34
CA MET A 65 32.13 8.02 46.74
C MET A 65 31.82 6.51 46.74
N THR A 66 31.42 5.94 47.88
CA THR A 66 31.16 4.50 48.05
C THR A 66 29.83 4.07 47.41
N VAL A 67 28.85 4.98 47.36
CA VAL A 67 27.53 4.69 46.80
C VAL A 67 27.51 4.80 45.28
N PHE A 68 28.23 5.76 44.69
CA PHE A 68 28.15 6.00 43.25
C PHE A 68 29.46 5.75 42.51
N VAL A 69 30.57 6.32 42.97
CA VAL A 69 31.83 6.33 42.22
C VAL A 69 32.48 4.95 42.19
N GLU A 70 32.59 4.29 43.34
CA GLU A 70 33.20 2.97 43.43
C GLU A 70 32.41 1.89 42.65
N PRO A 71 31.07 1.76 42.81
CA PRO A 71 30.30 0.82 42.01
C PRO A 71 30.34 1.11 40.51
N PHE A 72 30.37 2.39 40.13
CA PHE A 72 30.46 2.79 38.73
C PHE A 72 31.80 2.39 38.11
N PHE A 73 32.90 2.64 38.83
CA PHE A 73 34.24 2.24 38.40
C PHE A 73 34.36 0.73 38.23
N TRP A 74 33.91 -0.04 39.23
CA TRP A 74 33.92 -1.50 39.18
C TRP A 74 32.98 -2.06 38.10
N ALA A 75 31.83 -1.43 37.87
CA ALA A 75 30.94 -1.81 36.78
C ALA A 75 31.61 -1.67 35.41
N ILE A 76 32.38 -0.58 35.19
CA ILE A 76 33.17 -0.40 33.97
C ILE A 76 34.21 -1.52 33.87
N VAL A 77 35.02 -1.72 34.91
CA VAL A 77 36.07 -2.76 34.92
C VAL A 77 35.47 -4.13 34.60
N VAL A 78 34.41 -4.54 35.30
CA VAL A 78 33.74 -5.83 35.06
C VAL A 78 33.18 -5.91 33.65
N THR A 79 32.49 -4.88 33.16
CA THR A 79 31.89 -4.87 31.82
C THR A 79 32.93 -5.05 30.72
N TYR A 80 34.10 -4.41 30.85
CA TYR A 80 35.19 -4.52 29.88
C TYR A 80 36.05 -5.78 30.07
N SER A 81 36.23 -6.27 31.31
CA SER A 81 37.01 -7.48 31.58
C SER A 81 36.24 -8.77 31.26
N PHE A 82 34.91 -8.77 31.37
CA PHE A 82 34.08 -9.97 31.21
C PHE A 82 34.21 -10.66 29.84
N PRO A 83 34.27 -9.94 28.69
CA PRO A 83 34.53 -10.57 27.39
C PRO A 83 35.84 -11.37 27.34
N TYR A 84 36.90 -10.87 27.98
CA TYR A 84 38.19 -11.55 28.04
C TYR A 84 38.12 -12.82 28.90
N VAL A 85 37.50 -12.74 30.08
CA VAL A 85 37.26 -13.90 30.94
C VAL A 85 36.44 -14.96 30.19
N LYS A 86 35.39 -14.54 29.50
CA LYS A 86 34.56 -15.43 28.67
C LYS A 86 35.36 -16.08 27.53
N SER A 87 36.27 -15.35 26.91
CA SER A 87 37.17 -15.87 25.87
C SER A 87 38.11 -16.95 26.42
N ILE A 88 38.72 -16.70 27.58
CA ILE A 88 39.60 -17.66 28.26
C ILE A 88 38.85 -18.94 28.61
N ILE A 89 37.63 -18.82 29.17
CA ILE A 89 36.77 -19.98 29.48
C ILE A 89 36.45 -20.78 28.21
N LYS A 90 36.14 -20.11 27.10
CA LYS A 90 35.87 -20.78 25.82
C LYS A 90 37.09 -21.51 25.28
N LEU A 91 38.27 -20.88 25.34
CA LEU A 91 39.52 -21.49 24.87
C LEU A 91 39.87 -22.72 25.71
N HIS A 92 39.74 -22.62 27.03
CA HIS A 92 39.98 -23.75 27.94
C HIS A 92 38.98 -24.89 27.70
N SER A 93 37.70 -24.56 27.51
CA SER A 93 36.67 -25.55 27.16
C SER A 93 36.95 -26.24 25.82
N ALA A 94 37.43 -25.49 24.82
CA ALA A 94 37.83 -26.04 23.52
C ALA A 94 39.05 -26.96 23.66
N GLU A 95 40.03 -26.61 24.48
CA GLU A 95 41.21 -27.44 24.73
C GLU A 95 40.83 -28.76 25.43
N ILE A 96 39.96 -28.70 26.44
CA ILE A 96 39.42 -29.90 27.10
C ILE A 96 38.65 -30.76 26.10
N SER A 97 37.83 -30.14 25.24
CA SER A 97 37.06 -30.87 24.23
C SER A 97 37.96 -31.55 23.21
N ALA A 98 39.00 -30.86 22.72
CA ALA A 98 39.99 -31.43 21.80
C ALA A 98 40.75 -32.61 22.43
N LYS A 99 41.18 -32.48 23.70
CA LYS A 99 41.82 -33.58 24.45
C LYS A 99 40.88 -34.77 24.59
N ASN A 100 39.62 -34.53 24.95
CA ASN A 100 38.62 -35.58 25.05
C ASN A 100 38.36 -36.28 23.71
N GLU A 101 38.28 -35.54 22.60
CA GLU A 101 38.14 -36.12 21.27
C GLU A 101 39.35 -36.98 20.88
N THR A 102 40.57 -36.53 21.18
CA THR A 102 41.78 -37.33 20.93
C THR A 102 41.84 -38.59 21.78
N ASP A 103 41.43 -38.51 23.05
CA ASP A 103 41.37 -39.65 23.95
C ASP A 103 40.26 -40.64 23.54
N ILE A 104 39.10 -40.14 23.13
CA ILE A 104 38.02 -40.94 22.56
C ILE A 104 38.53 -41.62 21.28
N LEU A 105 39.17 -40.89 20.36
CA LEU A 105 39.75 -41.46 19.13
C LEU A 105 40.80 -42.52 19.44
N ALA A 106 41.66 -42.32 20.45
CA ALA A 106 42.67 -43.29 20.87
C ALA A 106 42.03 -44.57 21.44
N LYS A 107 41.03 -44.42 22.31
CA LYS A 107 40.26 -45.54 22.87
C LYS A 107 39.40 -46.26 21.82
N THR A 108 38.89 -45.52 20.83
CA THR A 108 38.10 -46.08 19.71
C THR A 108 39.00 -46.75 18.67
N LYS A 109 40.25 -46.29 18.48
CA LYS A 109 41.25 -47.00 17.67
C LYS A 109 41.66 -48.34 18.29
N ALA A 110 41.72 -48.42 19.62
CA ALA A 110 41.94 -49.68 20.33
C ALA A 110 40.74 -50.64 20.18
N GLY A 111 39.51 -50.11 20.10
CA GLY A 111 38.32 -50.84 19.68
C GLY A 111 38.13 -50.79 18.17
N SER A 112 39.02 -51.44 17.40
CA SER A 112 38.98 -51.52 15.93
C SER A 112 37.54 -51.55 15.39
N MET A 113 37.04 -50.39 14.93
CA MET A 113 35.80 -50.37 14.18
C MET A 113 36.10 -51.08 12.86
N PRO A 114 35.40 -52.17 12.51
CA PRO A 114 35.68 -52.89 11.28
C PRO A 114 35.64 -51.92 10.10
N LEU A 115 36.65 -51.96 9.23
CA LEU A 115 36.78 -51.08 8.06
C LEU A 115 35.48 -50.99 7.24
N ALA A 116 34.73 -52.08 7.17
CA ALA A 116 33.41 -52.15 6.55
C ALA A 116 32.39 -51.15 7.14
N LYS A 117 32.38 -50.97 8.47
CA LYS A 117 31.50 -50.00 9.14
C LYS A 117 31.90 -48.56 8.84
N PHE A 118 33.20 -48.28 8.75
CA PHE A 118 33.69 -46.97 8.32
C PHE A 118 33.30 -46.64 6.88
N ILE A 119 33.51 -47.58 5.95
CA ILE A 119 33.11 -47.42 4.55
C ILE A 119 31.59 -47.18 4.44
N LYS A 120 30.79 -47.95 5.19
CA LYS A 120 29.33 -47.77 5.22
C LYS A 120 28.93 -46.38 5.73
N LEU A 121 29.56 -45.90 6.80
CA LEU A 121 29.26 -44.58 7.37
C LEU A 121 29.68 -43.46 6.41
N ARG A 122 30.84 -43.59 5.76
CA ARG A 122 31.31 -42.64 4.74
C ARG A 122 30.35 -42.57 3.56
N ASN A 123 29.90 -43.71 3.04
CA ASN A 123 28.97 -43.76 1.93
C ASN A 123 27.63 -43.13 2.31
N ALA A 124 27.09 -43.44 3.50
CA ALA A 124 25.88 -42.80 4.00
C ALA A 124 26.03 -41.27 4.13
N HIS A 125 27.21 -40.79 4.52
CA HIS A 125 27.48 -39.36 4.60
C HIS A 125 27.56 -38.71 3.22
N ILE A 126 28.17 -39.38 2.24
CA ILE A 126 28.20 -38.91 0.84
C ILE A 126 26.77 -38.86 0.27
N ASP A 127 25.96 -39.88 0.51
CA ASP A 127 24.56 -39.92 0.07
C ASP A 127 23.76 -38.77 0.68
N THR A 128 23.97 -38.48 1.97
CA THR A 128 23.34 -37.33 2.65
C THR A 128 23.76 -36.00 2.02
N ILE A 129 25.05 -35.83 1.68
CA ILE A 129 25.54 -34.63 1.00
C ILE A 129 24.88 -34.48 -0.36
N ASN A 130 24.79 -35.55 -1.15
CA ASN A 130 24.15 -35.52 -2.46
C ASN A 130 22.66 -35.17 -2.38
N VAL A 131 21.95 -35.66 -1.35
CA VAL A 131 20.54 -35.30 -1.10
C VAL A 131 20.42 -33.82 -0.72
N LEU A 132 21.32 -33.31 0.13
CA LEU A 132 21.33 -31.90 0.51
C LEU A 132 21.65 -30.99 -0.66
N GLU A 133 22.58 -31.36 -1.54
CA GLU A 133 22.89 -30.61 -2.76
C GLU A 133 21.67 -30.53 -3.68
N LYS A 134 20.98 -31.65 -3.92
CA LYS A 134 19.73 -31.66 -4.69
C LYS A 134 18.64 -30.80 -4.06
N LEU A 135 18.45 -30.91 -2.74
CA LEU A 135 17.45 -30.10 -2.04
C LEU A 135 17.77 -28.60 -2.14
N ASN A 136 19.05 -28.23 -2.06
CA ASN A 136 19.50 -26.85 -2.20
C ASN A 136 19.32 -26.33 -3.65
N GLU A 137 19.54 -27.18 -4.66
CA GLU A 137 19.22 -26.85 -6.06
C GLU A 137 17.71 -26.64 -6.26
N GLU A 138 16.87 -27.52 -5.71
CA GLU A 138 15.40 -27.39 -5.73
C GLU A 138 14.94 -26.11 -5.01
N GLU A 139 15.47 -25.81 -3.82
CA GLU A 139 15.16 -24.59 -3.08
C GLU A 139 15.56 -23.34 -3.87
N SER A 140 16.72 -23.35 -4.52
CA SER A 140 17.16 -22.27 -5.39
C SER A 140 16.20 -22.04 -6.57
N GLN A 141 15.70 -23.12 -7.20
CA GLN A 141 14.70 -23.03 -8.25
C GLN A 141 13.38 -22.44 -7.74
N TYR A 142 12.89 -22.90 -6.59
CA TYR A 142 11.68 -22.36 -5.97
C TYR A 142 11.79 -20.88 -5.60
N LEU A 143 12.97 -20.42 -5.16
CA LEU A 143 13.20 -19.00 -4.89
C LEU A 143 13.12 -18.15 -6.17
N VAL A 144 13.68 -18.64 -7.28
CA VAL A 144 13.60 -17.97 -8.58
C VAL A 144 12.15 -17.95 -9.09
N GLU A 145 11.43 -19.07 -9.00
CA GLU A 145 10.04 -19.16 -9.39
C GLU A 145 9.15 -18.21 -8.57
N ASN A 146 9.33 -18.18 -7.25
CA ASN A 146 8.59 -17.29 -6.36
C ASN A 146 8.88 -15.80 -6.65
N ALA A 147 10.13 -15.46 -6.98
CA ALA A 147 10.49 -14.11 -7.40
C ALA A 147 9.79 -13.71 -8.71
N ASN A 148 9.71 -14.62 -9.67
CA ASN A 148 8.99 -14.40 -10.94
C ASN A 148 7.48 -14.27 -10.70
N LEU A 149 6.87 -15.17 -9.93
CA LEU A 149 5.45 -15.11 -9.59
C LEU A 149 5.08 -13.81 -8.86
N LYS A 150 5.96 -13.32 -7.98
CA LYS A 150 5.75 -12.03 -7.30
C LYS A 150 5.75 -10.88 -8.30
N LYS A 151 6.70 -10.87 -9.24
CA LYS A 151 6.76 -9.87 -10.31
C LYS A 151 5.53 -9.90 -11.20
N ASP A 152 5.07 -11.08 -11.60
CA ASP A 152 3.86 -11.24 -12.42
C ASP A 152 2.60 -10.77 -11.66
N ASN A 153 2.51 -11.07 -10.36
CA ASN A 153 1.42 -10.61 -9.52
C ASN A 153 1.40 -9.08 -9.38
N GLU A 154 2.57 -8.44 -9.24
CA GLU A 154 2.69 -6.98 -9.24
C GLU A 154 2.25 -6.38 -10.59
N GLN A 155 2.63 -6.99 -11.71
CA GLN A 155 2.18 -6.56 -13.04
C GLN A 155 0.66 -6.68 -13.20
N LEU A 156 0.06 -7.81 -12.80
CA LEU A 156 -1.38 -8.00 -12.85
C LEU A 156 -2.15 -7.01 -11.96
N LYS A 157 -1.59 -6.63 -10.80
CA LYS A 157 -2.19 -5.59 -9.95
C LYS A 157 -2.18 -4.23 -10.64
N LEU A 158 -1.09 -3.88 -11.31
CA LEU A 158 -0.99 -2.62 -12.06
C LEU A 158 -1.97 -2.60 -13.24
N GLU A 159 -2.09 -3.70 -13.98
CA GLU A 159 -3.05 -3.84 -15.08
C GLU A 159 -4.49 -3.74 -14.58
N LYS A 160 -4.83 -4.39 -13.46
CA LYS A 160 -6.14 -4.27 -12.83
C LYS A 160 -6.49 -2.84 -12.46
N ILE A 161 -5.54 -2.09 -11.88
CA ILE A 161 -5.73 -0.66 -11.53
C ILE A 161 -5.97 0.17 -12.80
N LYS A 162 -5.23 -0.12 -13.88
CA LYS A 162 -5.40 0.56 -15.17
C LYS A 162 -6.78 0.30 -15.77
N ILE A 163 -7.23 -0.95 -15.82
CA ILE A 163 -8.56 -1.31 -16.34
C ILE A 163 -9.66 -0.66 -15.49
N GLN A 164 -9.50 -0.65 -14.15
CA GLN A 164 -10.48 -0.03 -13.26
C GLN A 164 -10.58 1.49 -13.45
N SER A 165 -9.46 2.17 -13.70
CA SER A 165 -9.48 3.60 -13.99
C SER A 165 -10.08 3.90 -15.37
N GLU A 166 -9.78 3.10 -16.40
CA GLU A 166 -10.41 3.18 -17.72
C GLU A 166 -11.92 2.95 -17.65
N TYR A 167 -12.36 1.96 -16.88
CA TYR A 167 -13.77 1.69 -16.64
C TYR A 167 -14.47 2.88 -15.96
N GLY A 168 -13.88 3.44 -14.91
CA GLY A 168 -14.41 4.62 -14.23
C GLY A 168 -14.52 5.84 -15.14
N LEU A 169 -13.55 6.07 -16.03
CA LEU A 169 -13.61 7.12 -17.04
C LEU A 169 -14.72 6.85 -18.06
N SER A 170 -14.89 5.60 -18.50
CA SER A 170 -15.95 5.21 -19.43
C SER A 170 -17.33 5.41 -18.82
N GLU A 171 -17.51 5.05 -17.54
CA GLU A 171 -18.75 5.25 -16.80
C GLU A 171 -19.08 6.74 -16.63
N GLN A 172 -18.09 7.58 -16.32
CA GLN A 172 -18.26 9.03 -16.28
C GLN A 172 -18.69 9.59 -17.65
N ARG A 173 -18.06 9.13 -18.74
CA ARG A 173 -18.46 9.52 -20.10
C ARG A 173 -19.90 9.08 -20.40
N PHE A 174 -20.24 7.84 -20.07
CA PHE A 174 -21.59 7.31 -20.25
C PHE A 174 -22.64 8.10 -19.47
N ASN A 175 -22.38 8.40 -18.19
CA ASN A 175 -23.28 9.20 -17.37
C ASN A 175 -23.42 10.62 -17.92
N ARG A 176 -22.34 11.24 -18.40
CA ARG A 176 -22.40 12.53 -19.10
C ARG A 176 -23.26 12.47 -20.36
N TYR A 177 -23.15 11.40 -21.17
CA TYR A 177 -24.03 11.20 -22.32
C TYR A 177 -25.49 11.02 -21.91
N LYS A 178 -25.75 10.29 -20.82
CA LYS A 178 -27.08 10.09 -20.26
C LYS A 178 -27.69 11.38 -19.73
N GLU A 179 -26.89 12.25 -19.12
CA GLU A 179 -27.35 13.58 -18.70
C GLU A 179 -27.67 14.46 -19.91
N LEU A 180 -26.76 14.54 -20.88
CA LEU A 180 -26.97 15.32 -22.12
C LEU A 180 -28.19 14.85 -22.92
N SER A 181 -28.52 13.56 -22.90
CA SER A 181 -29.74 13.03 -23.51
C SER A 181 -31.00 13.23 -22.65
N ARG A 182 -30.87 13.26 -21.32
CA ARG A 182 -31.99 13.55 -20.39
C ARG A 182 -32.41 15.00 -20.39
N TYR A 183 -31.47 15.93 -20.55
CA TYR A 183 -31.83 17.29 -20.92
C TYR A 183 -32.41 17.20 -22.32
N GLY A 184 -33.73 17.34 -22.46
CA GLY A 184 -34.46 17.32 -23.72
C GLY A 184 -34.01 18.41 -24.70
N MET A 185 -32.77 18.34 -25.18
CA MET A 185 -32.23 19.16 -26.24
C MET A 185 -32.93 18.84 -27.56
N THR A 186 -33.51 17.65 -27.69
CA THR A 186 -34.40 17.34 -28.81
C THR A 186 -35.84 17.60 -28.41
N ASN A 187 -36.28 17.13 -27.23
CA ASN A 187 -37.67 17.23 -26.81
C ASN A 187 -38.18 18.68 -26.67
N GLY A 188 -39.27 18.98 -27.37
CA GLY A 188 -39.93 20.29 -27.42
C GLY A 188 -40.21 20.75 -28.85
N LYS A 189 -40.85 21.92 -28.96
CA LYS A 189 -41.13 22.55 -30.24
C LYS A 189 -39.96 23.40 -30.68
N TRP A 190 -39.54 23.21 -31.92
CA TRP A 190 -38.45 23.96 -32.54
C TRP A 190 -39.00 24.73 -33.71
N GLN A 191 -38.67 26.01 -33.78
CA GLN A 191 -38.98 26.86 -34.91
C GLN A 191 -37.77 26.91 -35.82
N VAL A 192 -37.99 26.58 -37.08
CA VAL A 192 -37.00 26.65 -38.15
C VAL A 192 -37.44 27.72 -39.13
N ASN A 193 -36.61 28.76 -39.28
CA ASN A 193 -36.85 29.87 -40.18
C ASN A 193 -35.90 29.78 -41.38
N PHE A 194 -36.46 29.74 -42.58
CA PHE A 194 -35.74 29.70 -43.85
C PHE A 194 -35.92 31.03 -44.58
N THR A 195 -34.85 31.57 -45.16
CA THR A 195 -34.94 32.69 -46.12
C THR A 195 -34.40 32.21 -47.47
N SER A 196 -35.30 32.13 -48.46
CA SER A 196 -34.95 31.85 -49.86
C SER A 196 -34.14 33.00 -50.45
N LYS A 197 -33.37 32.73 -51.51
CA LYS A 197 -32.65 33.75 -52.30
C LYS A 197 -33.54 34.86 -52.82
N ASP A 198 -34.81 34.54 -53.07
CA ASP A 198 -35.82 35.51 -53.52
C ASP A 198 -36.37 36.37 -52.36
N GLY A 199 -35.77 36.28 -51.17
CA GLY A 199 -36.18 37.00 -49.96
C GLY A 199 -37.42 36.41 -49.27
N THR A 200 -38.00 35.33 -49.80
CA THR A 200 -39.18 34.68 -49.23
C THR A 200 -38.81 33.98 -47.93
N LYS A 201 -39.50 34.37 -46.84
CA LYS A 201 -39.35 33.76 -45.52
C LYS A 201 -40.36 32.63 -45.35
N ARG A 202 -39.91 31.48 -44.85
CA ARG A 202 -40.77 30.35 -44.49
C ARG A 202 -40.45 29.88 -43.08
N GLU A 203 -41.47 29.44 -42.37
CA GLU A 203 -41.40 28.97 -41.00
C GLU A 203 -41.89 27.52 -40.92
N LEU A 204 -41.11 26.66 -40.27
CA LEU A 204 -41.46 25.27 -39.99
C LEU A 204 -41.35 25.03 -38.49
N ILE A 205 -42.40 24.49 -37.89
CA ILE A 205 -42.40 24.11 -36.48
C ILE A 205 -42.27 22.59 -36.40
N LEU A 206 -41.18 22.12 -35.80
CA LEU A 206 -40.89 20.72 -35.56
C LEU A 206 -41.16 20.40 -34.09
N ASP A 207 -42.06 19.47 -33.82
CA ASP A 207 -42.31 18.98 -32.46
C ASP A 207 -41.63 17.63 -32.28
N PHE A 208 -40.62 17.60 -31.41
CA PHE A 208 -39.92 16.37 -31.06
C PHE A 208 -40.45 15.90 -29.71
N SER A 209 -41.10 14.73 -29.72
CA SER A 209 -41.53 14.04 -28.50
C SER A 209 -41.06 12.60 -28.58
N ASP A 210 -40.22 12.18 -27.63
CA ASP A 210 -39.78 10.80 -27.44
C ASP A 210 -39.29 10.11 -28.72
N ASP A 211 -38.20 10.65 -29.31
CA ASP A 211 -37.47 10.12 -30.47
C ASP A 211 -38.31 9.90 -31.76
N ILE A 212 -39.55 10.41 -31.82
CA ILE A 212 -40.40 10.40 -33.02
C ILE A 212 -40.63 11.84 -33.48
N VAL A 213 -40.17 12.15 -34.70
CA VAL A 213 -40.45 13.44 -35.35
C VAL A 213 -41.90 13.45 -35.81
N ARG A 214 -42.73 14.35 -35.25
CA ARG A 214 -44.09 14.60 -35.76
C ARG A 214 -44.09 15.91 -36.52
N GLU A 215 -44.23 15.82 -37.84
CA GLU A 215 -44.32 16.98 -38.71
C GLU A 215 -45.72 17.61 -38.61
N SER A 216 -45.78 18.88 -38.17
CA SER A 216 -47.00 19.68 -38.17
C SER A 216 -46.92 20.68 -39.32
N ALA A 217 -47.22 20.23 -40.54
CA ALA A 217 -47.14 21.08 -41.72
C ALA A 217 -48.36 22.01 -41.84
N SER A 218 -48.10 23.32 -41.81
CA SER A 218 -48.97 24.32 -42.43
C SER A 218 -48.17 25.19 -43.41
N SER A 219 -47.67 24.59 -44.49
CA SER A 219 -47.58 25.19 -45.84
C SER A 219 -46.75 24.34 -46.81
N PHE A 220 -47.12 24.40 -48.08
CA PHE A 220 -46.61 23.65 -49.23
C PHE A 220 -45.09 23.81 -49.42
N ILE A 221 -44.31 22.84 -48.96
CA ILE A 221 -43.32 21.98 -49.66
C ILE A 221 -42.97 20.92 -48.61
N SER A 222 -43.30 19.66 -48.86
CA SER A 222 -43.01 18.54 -47.96
C SER A 222 -41.57 18.08 -48.16
N TYR A 223 -40.76 18.31 -47.14
CA TYR A 223 -39.45 17.68 -47.00
C TYR A 223 -39.57 16.71 -45.85
N SER A 224 -39.47 15.42 -46.12
CA SER A 224 -39.38 14.45 -45.04
C SER A 224 -37.95 14.46 -44.49
N ALA A 225 -37.80 14.85 -43.22
CA ALA A 225 -36.54 14.71 -42.50
C ALA A 225 -36.42 13.25 -42.04
N TYR A 226 -35.50 12.49 -42.63
CA TYR A 226 -35.39 11.06 -42.37
C TYR A 226 -34.41 10.72 -41.25
N ASP A 227 -33.30 11.46 -41.14
CA ASP A 227 -32.25 11.14 -40.17
C ASP A 227 -31.79 12.39 -39.41
N LEU A 228 -31.93 12.32 -38.09
CA LEU A 228 -31.30 13.24 -37.14
C LEU A 228 -30.09 12.53 -36.54
N VAL A 229 -28.89 12.92 -36.94
CA VAL A 229 -27.67 12.34 -36.36
C VAL A 229 -27.06 13.39 -35.44
N ALA A 230 -27.22 13.20 -34.13
CA ALA A 230 -26.52 14.00 -33.15
C ALA A 230 -25.07 13.49 -33.03
N ASN A 231 -24.09 14.37 -33.26
CA ASN A 231 -22.70 14.10 -32.92
C ASN A 231 -22.35 14.78 -31.60
N PRO A 232 -22.40 14.04 -30.48
CA PRO A 232 -22.15 14.61 -29.17
C PRO A 232 -20.70 15.04 -28.95
N PHE A 233 -19.74 14.60 -29.78
CA PHE A 233 -18.33 15.00 -29.67
C PHE A 233 -18.06 16.42 -30.16
N GLN A 234 -18.87 16.89 -31.12
CA GLN A 234 -18.73 18.22 -31.74
C GLN A 234 -19.86 19.19 -31.35
N ASN A 235 -20.79 18.75 -30.49
CA ASN A 235 -22.00 19.49 -30.16
C ASN A 235 -22.79 19.91 -31.42
N THR A 236 -22.79 19.03 -32.42
CA THR A 236 -23.42 19.28 -33.72
C THR A 236 -24.58 18.32 -33.95
N LEU A 237 -25.71 18.86 -34.39
CA LEU A 237 -26.79 18.09 -34.98
C LEU A 237 -26.65 18.11 -36.50
N TYR A 238 -26.68 16.93 -37.10
CA TYR A 238 -26.75 16.78 -38.54
C TYR A 238 -28.20 16.49 -38.94
N PHE A 239 -28.69 17.28 -39.88
CA PHE A 239 -29.98 17.07 -40.51
C PHE A 239 -29.75 16.56 -41.93
N PHE A 240 -30.47 15.51 -42.30
CA PHE A 240 -30.55 15.04 -43.67
C PHE A 240 -31.94 15.36 -44.22
N LEU A 241 -31.98 16.28 -45.18
CA LEU A 241 -33.21 16.68 -45.85
C LEU A 241 -33.28 15.95 -47.19
N ARG A 242 -34.42 15.29 -47.45
CA ARG A 242 -34.69 14.69 -48.76
C ARG A 242 -35.88 15.40 -49.43
N PRO A 243 -35.74 15.87 -50.67
CA PRO A 243 -36.88 16.36 -51.44
C PRO A 243 -37.87 15.22 -51.69
N GLU A 244 -39.17 15.50 -51.63
CA GLU A 244 -40.22 14.51 -51.94
C GLU A 244 -40.15 13.99 -53.39
N ASP A 245 -39.57 14.77 -54.30
CA ASP A 245 -39.47 14.45 -55.72
C ASP A 245 -38.46 13.32 -56.05
N GLY A 246 -37.96 12.60 -55.04
CA GLY A 246 -37.08 11.43 -55.23
C GLY A 246 -35.63 11.76 -55.60
N GLN A 247 -35.23 13.03 -55.55
CA GLN A 247 -33.85 13.44 -55.79
C GLN A 247 -32.91 12.95 -54.66
N ASP A 248 -31.60 12.86 -55.00
CA ASP A 248 -30.57 12.41 -54.08
C ASP A 248 -30.57 13.23 -52.78
N PRO A 249 -30.31 12.58 -51.61
CA PRO A 249 -30.26 13.27 -50.34
C PRO A 249 -29.19 14.37 -50.39
N ILE A 250 -29.57 15.56 -49.93
CA ILE A 250 -28.64 16.67 -49.81
C ILE A 250 -27.71 16.31 -48.64
N GLY A 251 -26.40 16.47 -48.85
CA GLY A 251 -25.37 16.10 -47.89
C GLY A 251 -25.58 16.71 -46.49
N PRO A 252 -24.89 16.16 -45.46
CA PRO A 252 -25.16 16.49 -44.06
C PRO A 252 -25.06 18.00 -43.80
N VAL A 253 -26.11 18.54 -43.22
CA VAL A 253 -26.25 19.94 -42.84
C VAL A 253 -25.89 20.05 -41.35
N SER A 254 -24.71 20.58 -41.01
CA SER A 254 -24.20 20.62 -39.63
C SER A 254 -24.58 21.89 -38.89
N LEU A 255 -25.19 21.76 -37.72
CA LEU A 255 -25.54 22.87 -36.83
C LEU A 255 -24.55 22.97 -35.67
N GLU A 256 -23.75 24.04 -35.62
CA GLU A 256 -22.90 24.32 -34.45
C GLU A 256 -23.74 25.07 -33.41
N GLY A 257 -23.92 24.46 -32.22
CA GLY A 257 -24.67 25.05 -31.11
C GLY A 257 -23.76 25.59 -30.00
N SER A 258 -24.15 26.69 -29.39
CA SER A 258 -23.60 27.15 -28.11
C SER A 258 -24.48 26.62 -26.98
N SER A 259 -23.93 25.87 -26.03
CA SER A 259 -24.70 25.30 -24.91
C SER A 259 -25.33 26.35 -23.98
N SER A 260 -24.97 27.64 -24.14
CA SER A 260 -25.49 28.74 -23.32
C SER A 260 -26.66 29.51 -23.96
N HIS A 261 -26.95 29.27 -25.25
CA HIS A 261 -27.98 29.99 -25.99
C HIS A 261 -28.73 28.97 -26.86
N GLU A 262 -30.06 28.89 -26.74
CA GLU A 262 -30.93 27.92 -27.46
C GLU A 262 -31.05 28.22 -28.98
N TYR A 263 -29.93 28.53 -29.62
CA TYR A 263 -29.83 28.87 -31.03
C TYR A 263 -28.72 28.05 -31.68
N PHE A 264 -29.03 27.47 -32.82
CA PHE A 264 -28.06 26.80 -33.67
C PHE A 264 -27.89 27.59 -34.97
N ARG A 265 -26.64 27.86 -35.36
CA ARG A 265 -26.33 28.46 -36.67
C ARG A 265 -25.78 27.39 -37.60
N LEU A 266 -26.27 27.42 -38.83
CA LEU A 266 -25.82 26.51 -39.87
C LEU A 266 -24.49 26.97 -40.47
N LYS A 267 -23.62 26.00 -40.74
CA LYS A 267 -22.38 26.17 -41.48
C LYS A 267 -22.44 25.30 -42.73
N GLY A 268 -22.90 25.87 -43.84
CA GLY A 268 -23.05 25.18 -45.12
C GLY A 268 -24.05 25.89 -46.03
N ILE A 269 -23.67 26.11 -47.29
CA ILE A 269 -24.48 26.87 -48.26
C ILE A 269 -25.43 25.89 -48.95
N HIS A 270 -26.73 25.99 -48.67
CA HIS A 270 -27.72 25.37 -49.54
C HIS A 270 -27.83 26.19 -50.83
N PRO A 271 -27.87 25.59 -52.04
CA PRO A 271 -27.90 26.35 -53.29
C PRO A 271 -29.15 27.25 -53.45
N THR A 272 -30.24 26.98 -52.73
CA THR A 272 -31.50 27.76 -52.80
C THR A 272 -31.81 28.64 -51.58
N TYR A 273 -31.12 28.50 -50.44
CA TYR A 273 -31.42 29.28 -49.23
C TYR A 273 -30.20 30.07 -48.78
N ASP A 274 -30.38 31.36 -48.50
CA ASP A 274 -29.29 32.25 -48.08
C ASP A 274 -29.06 32.21 -46.56
N SER A 275 -30.10 31.90 -45.78
CA SER A 275 -29.97 31.74 -44.34
C SER A 275 -30.98 30.77 -43.76
N PHE A 276 -30.55 30.12 -42.68
CA PHE A 276 -31.32 29.19 -41.87
C PHE A 276 -31.04 29.48 -40.40
N THR A 277 -32.08 29.62 -39.60
CA THR A 277 -31.97 29.70 -38.15
C THR A 277 -32.94 28.73 -37.49
N MET A 278 -32.47 28.04 -36.46
CA MET A 278 -33.29 27.13 -35.66
C MET A 278 -33.20 27.56 -34.19
N SER A 279 -34.36 27.74 -33.58
CA SER A 279 -34.49 28.15 -32.18
C SER A 279 -35.55 27.32 -31.46
N LYS A 280 -35.29 26.98 -30.19
CA LYS A 280 -36.29 26.30 -29.36
C LYS A 280 -37.41 27.27 -29.02
N ILE A 281 -38.66 26.85 -29.22
CA ILE A 281 -39.82 27.61 -28.75
C ILE A 281 -39.95 27.31 -27.26
N GLN A 282 -39.73 28.30 -26.40
CA GLN A 282 -40.02 28.16 -24.98
C GLN A 282 -41.52 27.94 -24.81
N SER A 283 -41.92 26.75 -24.36
CA SER A 283 -43.30 26.51 -23.95
C SER A 283 -43.53 27.28 -22.65
N THR A 284 -44.25 28.40 -22.73
CA THR A 284 -44.90 29.03 -21.58
C THR A 284 -45.91 28.10 -20.95
#